data_AF-A0A2G5TQH3-F1
#
_entry.id   AF-A0A2G5TQH3-F1
#
_cell.length_a   1.000
_cell.length_b   1.000
_cell.length_c   1.000
_cell.angle_alpha   90.00
_cell.angle_beta   90.00
_cell.angle_gamma   90.00
#
_symmetry.space_group_name_H-M   'P 1'
#
loop_
_entity.id
_entity.type
_entity.pdbx_description
1 polymer ?
#
loop_
_entity_poly.entity_id
_entity_poly.type
_entity_poly.pdbx_seq_one_letter_code
_entity_poly.pdbx_strand_id
1 'polypeptide(L)'
;MVTMIGCILRGTHSVEQAKSYVTYNNGRACYSHQKESIDMIFEYLGVSNIQEFSQCPRHAMGGLVDIVQNIDSNFTAEQFILELHLLHIKKSTI
;
A
#
# COMPACT_ATOMS: atom_id res chain seq x y z
N MET A 1 4.52 0.69 4.47
CA MET A 1 3.12 0.70 4.94
C MET A 1 2.14 0.17 3.87
N VAL A 2 2.46 0.35 2.58
CA VAL A 2 1.79 -0.30 1.42
C VAL A 2 1.50 -1.80 1.59
N THR A 3 2.43 -2.60 2.13
CA THR A 3 2.20 -4.04 2.33
C THR A 3 1.00 -4.32 3.23
N MET A 4 0.82 -3.57 4.31
CA MET A 4 -0.27 -3.82 5.25
C MET A 4 -1.63 -3.52 4.63
N ILE A 5 -1.70 -2.53 3.73
CA ILE A 5 -2.90 -2.23 2.96
C ILE A 5 -3.28 -3.43 2.09
N GLY A 6 -2.33 -3.99 1.35
CA GLY A 6 -2.57 -5.19 0.55
C GLY A 6 -3.03 -6.38 1.40
N CYS A 7 -2.44 -6.57 2.59
CA CYS A 7 -2.85 -7.60 3.54
C CYS A 7 -4.30 -7.41 4.05
N ILE A 8 -4.70 -6.16 4.35
CA ILE A 8 -6.06 -5.80 4.77
C ILE A 8 -7.05 -6.01 3.62
N LEU A 9 -6.72 -5.57 2.41
CA LEU A 9 -7.55 -5.77 1.21
C LEU A 9 -7.79 -7.26 0.93
N ARG A 10 -6.80 -8.12 1.22
CA ARG A 10 -6.95 -9.59 1.14
C ARG A 10 -7.75 -10.20 2.28
N GLY A 11 -8.10 -9.43 3.32
CA GLY A 11 -8.73 -9.95 4.53
C GLY A 11 -7.81 -10.82 5.40
N THR A 12 -6.49 -10.81 5.15
CA THR A 12 -5.53 -11.62 5.92
C THR A 12 -5.15 -10.98 7.26
N HIS A 13 -5.32 -9.67 7.36
CA HIS A 13 -4.97 -8.88 8.55
C HIS A 13 -6.09 -7.89 8.85
N SER A 14 -6.36 -7.67 10.14
CA SER A 14 -7.18 -6.56 10.62
C SER A 14 -6.36 -5.26 10.70
N VAL A 15 -7.05 -4.13 10.85
CA VAL A 15 -6.42 -2.81 11.05
C VAL A 15 -5.59 -2.80 12.34
N GLU A 16 -6.06 -3.44 13.40
CA GLU A 16 -5.38 -3.57 14.69
C GLU A 16 -4.08 -4.37 14.56
N GLN A 17 -4.12 -5.49 13.84
CA GLN A 17 -2.90 -6.25 13.54
C GLN A 17 -1.92 -5.42 12.71
N ALA A 18 -2.43 -4.59 11.79
CA ALA A 18 -1.59 -3.70 11.01
C ALA A 18 -0.91 -2.61 11.85
N LYS A 19 -1.62 -2.00 12.80
CA LYS A 19 -1.06 -1.06 13.78
C LYS A 19 0.10 -1.67 14.55
N SER A 20 -0.12 -2.84 15.15
CA SER A 20 0.92 -3.52 15.93
C SER A 20 2.18 -3.79 15.11
N TYR A 21 2.04 -4.12 13.82
CA TYR A 21 3.17 -4.38 12.94
C TYR A 21 3.96 -3.12 12.60
N VAL A 22 3.27 -2.00 12.33
CA VAL A 22 3.90 -0.72 12.01
C VAL A 22 4.65 -0.15 13.21
N THR A 23 4.12 -0.32 14.42
CA THR A 23 4.77 0.16 15.65
C THR A 23 6.01 -0.65 16.03
N TYR A 24 6.02 -1.97 15.77
CA TYR A 24 7.03 -2.87 16.32
C TYR A 24 8.14 -3.28 15.33
N ASN A 25 7.82 -3.33 14.03
CA ASN A 25 8.78 -3.71 13.00
C ASN A 25 9.03 -2.53 12.08
N ASN A 26 10.26 -2.38 11.56
CA ASN A 26 10.62 -1.40 10.53
C ASN A 26 9.90 -1.63 9.16
N GLY A 27 8.74 -2.30 9.15
CA GLY A 27 7.82 -2.36 8.03
C GLY A 27 8.32 -3.09 6.78
N ARG A 28 9.44 -3.82 6.86
CA ARG A 28 10.00 -4.54 5.71
C ARG A 28 9.37 -5.92 5.57
N ALA A 29 8.46 -6.04 4.60
CA ALA A 29 8.02 -7.32 4.08
C ALA A 29 9.02 -7.88 3.04
N CYS A 30 9.01 -9.20 2.83
CA CYS A 30 9.77 -9.79 1.74
C CYS A 30 9.18 -9.37 0.37
N TYR A 31 9.97 -9.53 -0.69
CA TYR A 31 9.59 -9.08 -2.02
C TYR A 31 8.28 -9.71 -2.53
N SER A 32 8.05 -11.01 -2.28
CA SER A 32 6.81 -11.68 -2.71
C SER A 32 5.58 -11.04 -2.07
N HIS A 33 5.60 -10.83 -0.75
CA HIS A 33 4.49 -10.17 -0.04
C HIS A 33 4.31 -8.70 -0.45
N GLN A 34 5.40 -8.00 -0.79
CA GLN A 34 5.31 -6.65 -1.34
C GLN A 34 4.63 -6.65 -2.71
N LYS A 35 5.05 -7.53 -3.62
CA LYS A 35 4.44 -7.66 -4.95
C LYS A 35 2.96 -8.01 -4.84
N GLU A 36 2.64 -9.02 -4.05
CA GLU A 36 1.27 -9.45 -3.79
C GLU A 36 0.40 -8.31 -3.28
N SER A 37 0.93 -7.46 -2.41
CA SER A 37 0.22 -6.29 -1.89
C SER A 37 -0.01 -5.22 -2.96
N ILE A 38 0.99 -4.96 -3.80
CA ILE A 38 0.88 -4.01 -4.92
C ILE A 38 -0.16 -4.50 -5.92
N ASP A 39 -0.12 -5.78 -6.29
CA ASP A 39 -1.05 -6.39 -7.24
C ASP A 39 -2.51 -6.24 -6.72
N MET A 40 -2.74 -6.43 -5.42
CA MET A 40 -4.07 -6.21 -4.82
C MET A 40 -4.52 -4.76 -4.81
N ILE A 41 -3.60 -3.83 -4.58
CA ILE A 41 -3.90 -2.39 -4.64
C ILE A 41 -4.27 -2.01 -6.07
N PHE A 42 -3.56 -2.54 -7.06
CA PHE A 42 -3.85 -2.33 -8.47
C PHE A 42 -5.23 -2.89 -8.85
N GLU A 43 -5.52 -4.12 -8.41
CA GLU A 43 -6.85 -4.73 -8.59
C GLU A 43 -7.96 -3.89 -7.95
N TYR A 44 -7.77 -3.44 -6.70
CA TYR A 44 -8.73 -2.58 -6.00
C TYR A 44 -8.99 -1.25 -6.72
N LEU A 45 -7.94 -0.65 -7.28
CA LEU A 45 -8.03 0.61 -8.04
C LEU A 45 -8.46 0.41 -9.50
N GLY A 46 -8.60 -0.83 -9.97
CA GLY A 46 -8.92 -1.14 -11.36
C GLY A 46 -7.82 -0.71 -12.36
N VAL A 47 -6.56 -0.69 -11.93
CA VAL A 47 -5.40 -0.32 -12.76
C VAL A 47 -4.51 -1.54 -12.98
N SER A 48 -3.81 -1.59 -14.12
CA SER A 48 -2.98 -2.75 -14.49
C SER A 48 -1.49 -2.53 -14.23
N ASN A 49 -1.05 -1.29 -14.04
CA ASN A 49 0.36 -0.94 -13.91
C ASN A 49 0.57 0.41 -13.20
N ILE A 50 1.83 0.71 -12.88
CA ILE A 50 2.22 1.94 -12.19
C ILE A 50 1.94 3.22 -13.00
N GLN A 51 1.92 3.13 -14.33
CA GLN A 51 1.66 4.28 -15.19
C GLN A 51 0.19 4.67 -15.11
N GLU A 52 -0.72 3.69 -15.19
CA GLU A 52 -2.16 3.87 -14.95
C GLU A 52 -2.45 4.33 -13.53
N PHE A 53 -1.78 3.75 -12.53
CA PHE A 53 -1.85 4.22 -11.15
C PHE A 53 -1.49 5.71 -11.02
N SER A 54 -0.44 6.16 -11.73
CA SER A 54 0.00 7.56 -11.69
C SER A 54 -1.00 8.53 -12.32
N GLN A 55 -1.92 8.03 -13.15
CA GLN A 55 -3.03 8.80 -13.72
C GLN A 55 -4.32 8.66 -12.90
N CYS A 56 -4.33 7.80 -11.87
CA CYS A 56 -5.52 7.53 -11.08
C CYS A 56 -5.88 8.79 -10.26
N PRO A 57 -7.13 9.26 -10.33
CA PRO A 57 -7.51 10.49 -9.66
C PRO A 57 -7.49 10.28 -8.14
N ARG A 58 -7.05 11.31 -7.38
CA ARG A 58 -6.87 11.19 -5.91
C ARG A 58 -8.11 10.69 -5.17
N HIS A 59 -9.31 11.03 -5.65
CA HIS A 59 -10.55 10.57 -5.02
C HIS A 59 -10.75 9.04 -5.11
N ALA A 60 -10.22 8.39 -6.16
CA ALA A 60 -10.25 6.93 -6.29
C ALA A 60 -9.33 6.25 -5.26
N MET A 61 -8.33 6.97 -4.75
CA MET A 61 -7.45 6.50 -3.68
C MET A 61 -8.03 6.75 -2.28
N GLY A 62 -9.17 7.45 -2.16
CA GLY A 62 -9.74 7.85 -0.87
C GLY A 62 -9.92 6.68 0.10
N GLY A 63 -10.51 5.58 -0.37
CA GLY A 63 -10.71 4.39 0.47
C GLY A 63 -9.40 3.75 0.96
N LEU A 64 -8.32 3.80 0.17
CA LEU A 64 -7.01 3.32 0.59
C LEU A 64 -6.38 4.24 1.64
N VAL A 65 -6.53 5.55 1.45
CA VAL A 65 -6.05 6.56 2.40
C VAL A 65 -6.80 6.46 3.72
N ASP A 66 -8.10 6.20 3.69
CA ASP A 66 -8.91 6.01 4.90
C ASP A 66 -8.44 4.79 5.71
N ILE A 67 -8.17 3.65 5.04
CA ILE A 67 -7.61 2.44 5.69
C ILE A 67 -6.29 2.78 6.37
N VAL A 68 -5.45 3.54 5.69
CA VAL A 68 -4.14 3.95 6.15
C VAL A 68 -4.20 4.89 7.34
N GLN A 69 -5.06 5.90 7.29
CA GLN A 69 -5.25 6.86 8.38
C GLN A 69 -5.82 6.19 9.62
N ASN A 70 -6.58 5.11 9.44
CA ASN A 70 -6.99 4.27 10.55
C ASN A 70 -5.81 3.56 11.22
N ILE A 71 -4.68 3.33 10.53
CA ILE A 71 -3.46 2.69 11.06
C ILE A 71 -2.51 3.74 11.63
N ASP A 72 -2.18 4.76 10.84
CA ASP A 72 -1.34 5.90 11.21
C ASP A 72 -2.03 7.19 10.74
N SER A 73 -2.57 7.95 11.70
CA SER A 73 -3.34 9.17 11.43
C SER A 73 -2.50 10.29 10.82
N ASN A 74 -1.17 10.23 10.92
CA ASN A 74 -0.28 11.23 10.32
C ASN A 74 0.09 10.87 8.87
N PHE A 75 -0.32 9.70 8.40
CA PHE A 75 0.06 9.22 7.09
C PHE A 75 -0.79 9.87 5.99
N THR A 76 -0.13 10.36 4.94
CA THR A 76 -0.78 11.12 3.85
C THR A 76 -0.90 10.33 2.56
N ALA A 77 -1.80 10.79 1.68
CA ALA A 77 -1.93 10.25 0.33
C ALA A 77 -0.63 10.40 -0.48
N GLU A 78 0.10 11.51 -0.30
CA GLU A 78 1.40 11.74 -0.95
C GLU A 78 2.43 10.72 -0.49
N GLN A 79 2.48 10.40 0.81
CA GLN A 79 3.35 9.35 1.33
C GLN A 79 2.98 7.98 0.78
N PHE A 80 1.68 7.69 0.61
CA PHE A 80 1.21 6.44 0.01
C PHE A 80 1.72 6.29 -1.43
N ILE A 81 1.50 7.33 -2.24
CA ILE A 81 1.94 7.38 -3.63
C ILE A 81 3.46 7.20 -3.71
N LEU A 82 4.20 7.95 -2.89
CA LEU A 82 5.66 7.88 -2.85
C LEU A 82 6.16 6.48 -2.47
N GLU A 83 5.60 5.86 -1.42
CA GLU A 83 5.97 4.51 -1.02
C GLU A 83 5.69 3.49 -2.12
N LEU A 84 4.52 3.57 -2.77
CA LEU A 84 4.14 2.66 -3.85
C LEU A 84 5.08 2.79 -5.06
N HIS A 85 5.39 4.03 -5.47
CA HIS A 85 6.35 4.30 -6.54
C HIS A 85 7.75 3.78 -6.18
N LEU A 86 8.24 4.04 -4.97
CA LEU A 86 9.56 3.58 -4.53
C LEU A 86 9.66 2.06 -4.49
N LEU A 87 8.63 1.37 -3.98
CA LEU A 87 8.57 -0.09 -3.98
C LEU A 87 8.54 -0.66 -5.40
N HIS A 88 7.82 -0.01 -6.30
CA HIS A 88 7.78 -0.40 -7.71
C HIS A 88 9.12 -0.13 -8.43
N ILE A 89 9.81 0.98 -8.15
CA ILE A 89 11.11 1.30 -8.77
C ILE A 89 12.21 0.38 -8.26
N LYS A 90 12.22 0.05 -6.97
CA LYS A 90 13.22 -0.85 -6.38
C LYS A 90 13.22 -2.24 -7.04
N LYS A 91 12.09 -2.63 -7.64
CA LYS A 91 11.94 -3.84 -8.48
C LYS A 91 12.64 -3.71 -9.85
N SER A 92 12.78 -2.50 -10.40
CA SER A 92 13.39 -2.27 -11.72
C SER A 92 14.92 -2.22 -11.69
N THR A 93 15.56 -2.34 -10.52
CA THR A 93 17.02 -2.20 -10.34
C THR A 93 17.70 -3.47 -9.83
N ILE A 94 16.98 -4.60 -9.76
CA ILE A 94 17.51 -5.91 -9.37
C ILE A 94 17.32 -6.88 -10.54
#